data_AF-A0A7J4E444-F1
#
_entry.id   AF-A0A7J4E444-F1
#
_cell.length_a   1.000
_cell.length_b   1.000
_cell.length_c   1.000
_cell.angle_alpha   90.00
_cell.angle_beta   90.00
_cell.angle_gamma   90.00
#
_symmetry.space_group_name_H-M   'P 1'
#
loop_
_entity.id
_entity.type
_entity.pdbx_description
1 polymer ?
#
loop_
_entity_poly.entity_id
_entity_poly.type
_entity_poly.pdbx_seq_one_letter_code
_entity_poly.pdbx_strand_id
1 'polypeptide(L)'
;MRSFIVALGPGELKAEALTKHGLGEGDKIIFLLPTPGAEEAKKALRPLSLLLAALSPKIILKRFEVPVERFEEACAMALRALAREAEGEVFINLALAPKPLALGVLTAVFLSNLSAVSVDFGGGEAKLTGLIKLKRKELRLLRALMAGESTLGEASAKAGLKLSTAYRLGRRLEALGLIETWKEGKARRLALTPMGRILGSL
;
A
#
# COMPACT_ATOMS: atom_id res chain seq x y z
N MET A 1 9.01 8.21 -13.14
CA MET A 1 8.59 9.23 -12.18
C MET A 1 7.83 8.55 -11.08
N ARG A 2 8.21 8.82 -9.83
CA ARG A 2 7.61 8.24 -8.62
C ARG A 2 7.03 9.34 -7.76
N SER A 3 6.08 8.97 -6.92
CA SER A 3 5.39 9.89 -6.03
C SER A 3 5.59 9.48 -4.57
N PHE A 4 6.07 10.41 -3.77
CA PHE A 4 6.30 10.24 -2.34
C PHE A 4 5.27 11.06 -1.59
N ILE A 5 4.28 10.43 -0.96
CA ILE A 5 3.34 11.10 -0.08
C ILE A 5 3.84 10.98 1.35
N VAL A 6 3.93 12.10 2.02
CA VAL A 6 4.46 12.17 3.38
C VAL A 6 3.41 12.84 4.24
N ALA A 7 2.73 12.05 5.06
CA ALA A 7 1.82 12.57 6.06
C ALA A 7 2.62 12.87 7.33
N LEU A 8 2.61 14.12 7.77
CA LEU A 8 3.52 14.57 8.82
C LEU A 8 2.81 15.42 9.86
N GLY A 9 2.89 15.00 11.12
CA GLY A 9 2.51 15.79 12.28
C GLY A 9 3.68 16.55 12.89
N PRO A 10 3.59 16.97 14.16
CA PRO A 10 4.72 17.56 14.86
C PRO A 10 5.84 16.52 15.05
N GLY A 11 7.05 16.84 14.58
CA GLY A 11 8.23 15.98 14.71
C GLY A 11 9.19 16.11 13.52
N GLU A 12 10.43 15.66 13.69
CA GLU A 12 11.44 15.71 12.64
C GLU A 12 11.42 14.46 11.76
N LEU A 13 11.20 14.64 10.47
CA LEU A 13 11.35 13.58 9.49
C LEU A 13 12.81 13.46 9.06
N LYS A 14 13.36 12.27 9.28
CA LYS A 14 14.69 11.88 8.81
C LYS A 14 14.73 11.79 7.28
N ALA A 15 15.78 12.30 6.66
CA ALA A 15 15.92 12.30 5.20
C ALA A 15 15.93 10.88 4.61
N GLU A 16 16.47 9.93 5.36
CA GLU A 16 16.49 8.50 5.05
C GLU A 16 15.10 7.93 4.73
N ALA A 17 14.05 8.48 5.36
CA ALA A 17 12.68 8.07 5.12
C ALA A 17 12.21 8.33 3.68
N LEU A 18 12.85 9.27 2.97
CA LEU A 18 12.57 9.59 1.57
C LEU A 18 13.65 9.04 0.64
N THR A 19 14.91 9.06 1.06
CA THR A 19 16.03 8.64 0.21
C THR A 19 16.20 7.12 0.12
N LYS A 20 15.61 6.33 1.03
CA LYS A 20 15.72 4.85 1.02
C LYS A 20 15.21 4.19 -0.27
N HIS A 21 14.31 4.85 -1.00
CA HIS A 21 13.79 4.38 -2.29
C HIS A 21 14.54 4.95 -3.49
N GLY A 22 15.61 5.72 -3.24
CA GLY A 22 16.43 6.43 -4.22
C GLY A 22 15.63 7.53 -4.91
N LEU A 23 15.78 8.79 -4.50
CA LEU A 23 15.11 9.92 -5.18
C LEU A 23 15.79 10.22 -6.53
N GLY A 24 14.98 10.40 -7.57
CA GLY A 24 15.43 10.69 -8.93
C GLY A 24 14.92 12.03 -9.46
N GLU A 25 15.46 12.46 -10.60
CA GLU A 25 14.99 13.67 -11.27
C GLU A 25 13.50 13.54 -11.66
N GLY A 26 12.73 14.59 -11.38
CA GLY A 26 11.29 14.65 -11.70
C GLY A 26 10.39 13.92 -10.71
N ASP A 27 10.91 13.24 -9.69
CA ASP A 27 10.08 12.66 -8.64
C ASP A 27 9.33 13.75 -7.87
N LYS A 28 8.10 13.43 -7.46
CA LYS A 28 7.21 14.36 -6.74
C LYS A 28 7.15 13.98 -5.28
N ILE A 29 7.31 14.96 -4.39
CA ILE A 29 7.14 14.78 -2.94
C ILE A 29 5.96 15.65 -2.50
N ILE A 30 4.94 14.99 -1.96
CA ILE A 30 3.66 15.58 -1.57
C ILE A 30 3.55 15.48 -0.05
N PHE A 31 3.68 16.60 0.64
CA PHE A 31 3.49 16.67 2.08
C PHE A 31 2.02 16.92 2.41
N LEU A 32 1.44 16.07 3.26
CA LEU A 32 0.11 16.24 3.83
C LEU A 32 0.28 16.66 5.29
N LEU A 33 -0.20 17.86 5.63
CA LEU A 33 0.04 18.50 6.92
C LEU A 33 -1.30 18.64 7.66
N PRO A 34 -1.42 18.22 8.93
CA PRO A 34 -2.66 18.31 9.67
C PRO A 34 -3.02 19.77 9.97
N THR A 35 -4.31 20.09 9.95
CA THR A 35 -4.86 21.32 10.54
C THR A 35 -5.85 20.93 11.64
N PRO A 36 -5.67 21.42 12.88
CA PRO A 36 -4.60 22.30 13.35
C PRO A 36 -3.20 21.63 13.38
N GLY A 37 -2.13 22.44 13.41
CA GLY A 37 -0.73 21.97 13.49
C GLY A 37 0.13 22.10 12.22
N ALA A 38 -0.40 22.74 11.17
CA ALA A 38 0.28 22.83 9.88
C ALA A 38 1.55 23.71 9.95
N GLU A 39 1.55 24.77 10.75
CA GLU A 39 2.71 25.67 10.87
C GLU A 39 3.89 25.00 11.58
N GLU A 40 3.62 24.23 12.64
CA GLU A 40 4.62 23.41 13.33
C GLU A 40 5.21 22.36 12.37
N ALA A 41 4.35 21.68 11.60
CA ALA A 41 4.77 20.71 10.60
C ALA A 41 5.61 21.38 9.48
N LYS A 42 5.22 22.56 8.98
CA LYS A 42 6.01 23.33 8.00
C LYS A 42 7.39 23.70 8.54
N LYS A 43 7.49 24.11 9.80
CA LYS A 43 8.77 24.43 10.45
C LYS A 43 9.67 23.20 10.51
N ALA A 44 9.13 22.06 10.92
CA ALA A 44 9.87 20.79 10.98
C ALA A 44 10.35 20.31 9.60
N LEU A 45 9.64 20.65 8.53
CA LEU A 45 10.02 20.31 7.15
C LEU A 45 11.09 21.24 6.54
N ARG A 46 11.41 22.38 7.15
CA ARG A 46 12.38 23.33 6.56
C ARG A 46 13.76 22.70 6.32
N PRO A 47 14.40 22.02 7.29
CA PRO A 47 15.72 21.43 7.09
C PRO A 47 15.72 20.41 5.96
N LEU A 48 14.71 19.55 5.93
CA LEU A 48 14.55 18.53 4.90
C LEU A 48 14.31 19.15 3.51
N SER A 49 13.48 20.20 3.41
CA SER A 49 13.21 20.89 2.16
C SER A 49 14.49 21.52 1.58
N LEU A 50 15.34 22.10 2.43
CA LEU A 50 16.63 22.65 2.02
C LEU A 50 17.59 21.57 1.53
N LEU A 51 17.66 20.44 2.25
CA LEU A 51 18.47 19.29 1.87
C LEU A 51 18.01 18.69 0.53
N LEU A 52 16.71 18.52 0.32
CA LEU A 52 16.16 18.00 -0.94
C LEU A 52 16.43 18.93 -2.12
N ALA A 53 16.30 20.25 -1.92
CA ALA A 53 16.62 21.24 -2.94
C ALA A 53 18.12 21.22 -3.32
N ALA A 54 19.01 20.94 -2.37
CA ALA A 54 20.44 20.79 -2.62
C ALA A 54 20.78 19.48 -3.36
N LEU A 55 20.07 18.39 -3.07
CA LEU A 55 20.30 17.08 -3.69
C LEU A 55 19.85 17.00 -5.14
N SER A 56 18.68 17.56 -5.47
CA SER A 56 18.22 17.62 -6.86
C SER A 56 17.24 18.77 -7.07
N PRO A 57 17.60 19.79 -7.85
CA PRO A 57 16.73 20.95 -8.09
C PRO A 57 15.48 20.60 -8.94
N LYS A 58 15.41 19.39 -9.51
CA LYS A 58 14.28 18.92 -10.32
C LYS A 58 13.23 18.12 -9.52
N ILE A 59 13.42 17.94 -8.21
CA ILE A 59 12.39 17.34 -7.36
C ILE A 59 11.27 18.35 -7.13
N ILE A 60 10.03 17.93 -7.34
CA ILE A 60 8.86 18.80 -7.16
C ILE A 60 8.31 18.63 -5.75
N LEU A 61 8.35 19.68 -4.94
CA LEU A 61 7.80 19.68 -3.59
C LEU A 61 6.41 20.34 -3.58
N LYS A 62 5.40 19.63 -3.10
CA LYS A 62 4.04 20.14 -2.88
C LYS A 62 3.61 19.95 -1.45
N ARG A 63 2.78 20.86 -0.94
CA ARG A 63 2.27 20.82 0.44
C ARG A 63 0.77 21.04 0.41
N PHE A 64 0.03 20.21 1.13
CA PHE A 64 -1.41 20.32 1.31
C PHE A 64 -1.71 20.29 2.80
N GLU A 65 -2.47 21.27 3.25
CA GLU A 65 -3.05 21.27 4.59
C GLU A 65 -4.31 20.43 4.58
N VAL A 66 -4.49 19.60 5.61
CA VAL A 66 -5.56 18.60 5.70
C VAL A 66 -6.25 18.75 7.05
N PRO A 67 -7.52 19.19 7.09
CA PRO A 67 -8.33 19.24 8.30
C PRO A 67 -8.45 17.85 8.91
N VAL A 68 -7.98 17.69 10.15
CA VAL A 68 -8.00 16.40 10.86
C VAL A 68 -9.09 16.32 11.92
N GLU A 69 -9.81 17.42 12.15
CA GLU A 69 -10.94 17.48 13.08
C GLU A 69 -12.14 16.69 12.57
N ARG A 70 -12.28 16.58 11.24
CA ARG A 70 -13.34 15.82 10.57
C ARG A 70 -12.73 14.79 9.63
N PHE A 71 -12.98 13.52 9.92
CA PHE A 71 -12.38 12.40 9.21
C PHE A 71 -12.73 12.41 7.71
N GLU A 72 -13.96 12.77 7.36
CA GLU A 72 -14.43 12.82 5.97
C GLU A 72 -13.69 13.89 5.17
N GLU A 73 -13.39 15.03 5.79
CA GLU A 73 -12.63 16.11 5.18
C GLU A 73 -11.17 15.71 4.98
N ALA A 74 -10.57 15.05 5.98
CA ALA A 74 -9.24 14.48 5.87
C ALA A 74 -9.13 13.51 4.70
N CYS A 75 -10.10 12.59 4.58
CA CYS A 75 -10.19 11.64 3.47
C CYS A 75 -10.35 12.35 2.13
N ALA A 76 -11.27 13.29 2.01
CA ALA A 76 -11.56 13.99 0.77
C ALA A 76 -10.34 14.81 0.28
N MET A 77 -9.63 15.47 1.19
CA MET A 77 -8.44 16.25 0.83
C MET A 77 -7.25 15.36 0.49
N ALA A 78 -7.02 14.29 1.26
CA ALA A 78 -6.00 13.31 0.91
C ALA A 78 -6.29 12.69 -0.47
N LEU A 79 -7.54 12.28 -0.74
CA LEU A 79 -7.93 11.72 -2.04
C LEU A 79 -7.72 12.70 -3.18
N ARG A 80 -8.07 13.99 -3.01
CA ARG A 80 -7.81 15.03 -4.00
C ARG A 80 -6.32 15.22 -4.27
N ALA A 81 -5.49 15.20 -3.22
CA ALA A 81 -4.04 15.30 -3.37
C ALA A 81 -3.47 14.10 -4.12
N LEU A 82 -3.88 12.88 -3.75
CA LEU A 82 -3.49 11.65 -4.45
C LEU A 82 -3.90 11.68 -5.92
N ALA A 83 -5.17 11.98 -6.21
CA ALA A 83 -5.71 11.96 -7.57
C ALA A 83 -5.08 13.01 -8.49
N ARG A 84 -4.63 14.15 -7.96
CA ARG A 84 -4.01 15.23 -8.73
C ARG A 84 -2.52 15.04 -8.94
N GLU A 85 -1.84 14.47 -7.96
CA GLU A 85 -0.38 14.57 -7.87
C GLU A 85 0.33 13.21 -7.93
N ALA A 86 -0.32 12.13 -7.50
CA ALA A 86 0.30 10.81 -7.44
C ALA A 86 0.31 10.15 -8.82
N GLU A 87 1.50 9.90 -9.33
CA GLU A 87 1.78 9.21 -10.59
C GLU A 87 2.84 8.13 -10.39
N GLY A 88 2.75 7.07 -11.21
CA GLY A 88 3.70 5.97 -11.20
C GLY A 88 3.62 5.11 -9.93
N GLU A 89 4.78 4.71 -9.43
CA GLU A 89 4.89 3.99 -8.15
C GLU A 89 4.77 4.98 -6.99
N VAL A 90 3.95 4.62 -6.01
CA VAL A 90 3.55 5.50 -4.92
C VAL A 90 4.10 4.99 -3.60
N PHE A 91 4.89 5.81 -2.93
CA PHE A 91 5.44 5.55 -1.62
C PHE A 91 4.78 6.49 -0.62
N ILE A 92 4.22 5.95 0.45
CA ILE A 92 3.51 6.72 1.47
C ILE A 92 4.22 6.52 2.79
N ASN A 93 4.65 7.63 3.40
CA ASN A 93 5.19 7.62 4.75
C ASN A 93 4.14 8.16 5.72
N LEU A 94 3.75 7.32 6.67
CA LEU A 94 2.81 7.64 7.76
C LEU A 94 3.48 7.61 9.13
N ALA A 95 4.81 7.45 9.21
CA ALA A 95 5.54 7.22 10.45
C ALA A 95 5.32 8.32 11.50
N LEU A 96 5.17 9.57 11.06
CA LEU A 96 4.96 10.74 11.90
C LEU A 96 3.55 11.34 11.75
N ALA A 97 2.65 10.65 11.06
CA ALA A 97 1.31 11.15 10.82
C ALA A 97 0.46 11.05 12.10
N PRO A 98 -0.25 12.11 12.51
CA PRO A 98 -1.28 11.99 13.53
C PRO A 98 -2.34 11.00 13.07
N LYS A 99 -2.89 10.22 14.02
CA LYS A 99 -3.83 9.13 13.70
C LYS A 99 -4.95 9.51 12.74
N PRO A 100 -5.66 10.66 12.90
CA PRO A 100 -6.74 11.00 11.97
C PRO A 100 -6.24 11.25 10.55
N LEU A 101 -5.07 11.87 10.38
CA LEU A 101 -4.45 12.08 9.07
C LEU A 101 -4.01 10.74 8.46
N ALA A 102 -3.36 9.88 9.24
CA ALA A 102 -2.93 8.56 8.78
C ALA A 102 -4.11 7.73 8.27
N LEU A 103 -5.21 7.68 9.03
CA LEU A 103 -6.43 7.00 8.64
C LEU A 103 -7.08 7.63 7.40
N GLY A 104 -7.10 8.96 7.31
CA GLY A 104 -7.61 9.67 6.15
C GLY A 104 -6.83 9.35 4.88
N VAL A 105 -5.50 9.30 4.96
CA VAL A 105 -4.61 8.93 3.86
C VAL A 105 -4.79 7.47 3.45
N LEU A 106 -4.80 6.53 4.40
CA LEU A 106 -5.03 5.11 4.10
C LEU A 106 -6.39 4.90 3.42
N THR A 107 -7.43 5.57 3.90
CA THR A 107 -8.77 5.50 3.31
C THR A 107 -8.76 6.06 1.89
N ALA A 108 -8.13 7.21 1.69
CA ALA A 108 -7.96 7.81 0.38
C ALA A 108 -7.20 6.88 -0.59
N VAL A 109 -6.18 6.16 -0.10
CA VAL A 109 -5.46 5.14 -0.90
C VAL A 109 -6.40 4.01 -1.32
N PHE A 110 -7.20 3.46 -0.42
CA PHE A 110 -8.15 2.40 -0.78
C PHE A 110 -9.26 2.86 -1.72
N LEU A 111 -9.63 4.14 -1.67
CA LEU A 111 -10.60 4.76 -2.58
C LEU A 111 -9.95 5.18 -3.91
N SER A 112 -8.63 5.28 -3.96
CA SER A 112 -7.88 5.55 -5.18
C SER A 112 -7.66 4.27 -5.98
N ASN A 113 -7.59 4.38 -7.31
CA ASN A 113 -7.24 3.26 -8.19
C ASN A 113 -5.71 3.08 -8.33
N LEU A 114 -4.94 3.39 -7.27
CA LEU A 114 -3.48 3.24 -7.29
C LEU A 114 -3.10 1.75 -7.17
N SER A 115 -2.30 1.25 -8.10
CA SER A 115 -1.98 -0.18 -8.24
C SER A 115 -0.70 -0.61 -7.51
N ALA A 116 0.17 0.33 -7.14
CA ALA A 116 1.45 0.05 -6.48
C ALA A 116 1.69 1.07 -5.37
N VAL A 117 1.25 0.72 -4.16
CA VAL A 117 1.36 1.57 -2.98
C VAL A 117 2.16 0.86 -1.90
N SER A 118 3.33 1.39 -1.60
CA SER A 118 4.13 1.01 -0.44
C SER A 118 3.85 2.00 0.70
N VAL A 119 3.57 1.49 1.90
CA VAL A 119 3.29 2.32 3.08
C VAL A 119 4.27 2.01 4.19
N ASP A 120 4.98 3.04 4.66
CA ASP A 120 5.87 2.99 5.81
C ASP A 120 5.18 3.55 7.06
N PHE A 121 5.10 2.73 8.10
CA PHE A 121 4.50 3.08 9.39
C PHE A 121 5.54 3.47 10.47
N GLY A 122 6.81 3.60 10.12
CA GLY A 122 7.91 3.96 11.03
C GLY A 122 8.61 2.78 11.72
N GLY A 123 8.05 1.57 11.61
CA GLY A 123 8.66 0.32 12.09
C GLY A 123 8.73 -0.79 11.03
N GLY A 124 8.35 -0.47 9.78
CA GLY A 124 8.28 -1.43 8.69
C GLY A 124 7.45 -0.90 7.52
N GLU A 125 7.71 -1.46 6.35
CA GLU A 125 7.01 -1.13 5.11
C GLU A 125 6.05 -2.26 4.73
N ALA A 126 4.82 -1.89 4.37
CA ALA A 126 3.81 -2.81 3.88
C ALA A 126 3.40 -2.40 2.47
N LYS A 127 3.33 -3.39 1.57
CA LYS A 127 2.68 -3.20 0.27
C LYS A 127 1.17 -3.32 0.46
N LEU A 128 0.46 -2.22 0.18
CA LEU A 128 -0.99 -2.24 0.17
C LEU A 128 -1.48 -2.78 -1.16
N THR A 129 -2.25 -3.86 -1.09
CA THR A 129 -3.09 -4.30 -2.20
C THR A 129 -4.45 -3.63 -2.07
N GLY A 130 -5.05 -3.25 -3.20
CA GLY A 130 -6.40 -2.68 -3.21
C GLY A 130 -7.44 -3.64 -2.61
N LEU A 131 -8.68 -3.18 -2.45
CA LEU A 131 -9.75 -4.00 -1.86
C LEU A 131 -10.00 -5.27 -2.70
N ILE A 132 -9.63 -6.43 -2.16
CA ILE A 132 -9.77 -7.71 -2.86
C ILE A 132 -11.17 -8.29 -2.62
N LYS A 133 -12.00 -8.29 -3.65
CA LYS A 133 -13.30 -8.97 -3.62
C LYS A 133 -13.17 -10.44 -4.03
N LEU A 134 -13.33 -11.32 -3.05
CA LEU A 134 -13.33 -12.77 -3.24
C LEU A 134 -14.74 -13.34 -3.37
N LYS A 135 -14.91 -14.29 -4.28
CA LYS A 135 -16.12 -15.10 -4.42
C LYS A 135 -16.05 -16.27 -3.44
N ARG A 136 -17.21 -16.82 -3.05
CA ARG A 136 -17.30 -17.97 -2.13
C ARG A 136 -16.44 -19.17 -2.54
N LYS A 137 -16.32 -19.44 -3.85
CA LYS A 137 -15.48 -20.54 -4.36
C LYS A 137 -13.98 -20.28 -4.21
N GLU A 138 -13.55 -19.02 -4.23
CA GLU A 138 -12.16 -18.63 -4.01
C GLU A 138 -11.80 -18.73 -2.54
N LEU A 139 -12.67 -18.25 -1.65
CA LEU A 139 -12.50 -18.44 -0.21
C LEU A 139 -12.41 -19.93 0.15
N ARG A 140 -13.26 -20.78 -0.45
CA ARG A 140 -13.17 -22.24 -0.27
C ARG A 140 -11.81 -22.79 -0.69
N LEU A 141 -11.24 -22.31 -1.80
CA LEU A 141 -9.93 -22.75 -2.27
C LEU A 141 -8.79 -22.25 -1.36
N LEU A 142 -8.86 -21.00 -0.87
CA LEU A 142 -7.89 -20.47 0.11
C LEU A 142 -7.95 -21.27 1.42
N ARG A 143 -9.16 -21.54 1.95
CA ARG A 143 -9.35 -22.37 3.15
C ARG A 143 -8.79 -23.78 3.00
N ALA A 144 -8.92 -24.39 1.82
CA ALA A 144 -8.33 -25.70 1.54
C ALA A 144 -6.78 -25.72 1.61
N LEU A 145 -6.14 -24.55 1.44
CA LEU A 145 -4.70 -24.34 1.52
C LEU A 145 -4.21 -23.91 2.92
N MET A 146 -5.11 -23.70 3.89
CA MET A 146 -4.71 -23.26 5.25
C MET A 146 -3.89 -24.31 6.01
N ALA A 147 -4.02 -25.59 5.63
CA ALA A 147 -3.23 -26.68 6.20
C ALA A 147 -1.78 -26.73 5.68
N GLY A 148 -1.39 -25.79 4.81
CA GLY A 148 -0.06 -25.72 4.20
C GLY A 148 -0.08 -25.97 2.70
N GLU A 149 1.11 -26.27 2.17
CA GLU A 149 1.31 -26.49 0.74
C GLU A 149 0.56 -27.74 0.27
N SER A 150 -0.03 -27.67 -0.93
CA SER A 150 -0.71 -28.83 -1.51
C SER A 150 -0.65 -28.80 -3.03
N THR A 151 -0.92 -29.95 -3.64
CA THR A 151 -1.10 -30.01 -5.10
C THR A 151 -2.46 -29.42 -5.49
N LEU A 152 -2.59 -28.97 -6.75
CA LEU A 152 -3.86 -28.47 -7.26
C LEU A 152 -4.99 -29.52 -7.14
N GLY A 153 -4.65 -30.79 -7.31
CA GLY A 153 -5.57 -31.92 -7.15
C GLY A 153 -6.10 -32.01 -5.72
N GLU A 154 -5.19 -32.08 -4.74
CA GLU A 154 -5.55 -32.11 -3.31
C GLU A 154 -6.37 -30.90 -2.88
N ALA A 155 -5.93 -29.70 -3.26
CA ALA A 155 -6.64 -28.46 -2.94
C ALA A 155 -8.04 -28.46 -3.56
N SER A 156 -8.20 -28.95 -4.79
CA SER A 156 -9.50 -29.06 -5.46
C SER A 156 -10.43 -30.05 -4.77
N ALA A 157 -9.92 -31.20 -4.34
CA ALA A 157 -10.67 -32.22 -3.63
C ALA A 157 -11.15 -31.70 -2.26
N LYS A 158 -10.23 -31.14 -1.46
CA LYS A 158 -10.54 -30.50 -0.17
C LYS A 158 -11.55 -29.36 -0.32
N ALA A 159 -11.40 -28.56 -1.36
CA ALA A 159 -12.32 -27.46 -1.64
C ALA A 159 -13.66 -27.92 -2.22
N GLY A 160 -13.84 -29.19 -2.60
CA GLY A 160 -15.03 -29.71 -3.27
C GLY A 160 -15.29 -29.05 -4.63
N LEU A 161 -14.24 -28.87 -5.43
CA LEU A 161 -14.26 -28.20 -6.72
C LEU A 161 -13.77 -29.13 -7.84
N LYS A 162 -14.33 -28.99 -9.05
CA LYS A 162 -13.76 -29.61 -10.25
C LYS A 162 -12.35 -29.07 -10.50
N LEU A 163 -11.42 -29.93 -10.93
CA LEU A 163 -10.02 -29.56 -11.15
C LEU A 163 -9.87 -28.37 -12.11
N SER A 164 -10.64 -28.32 -13.20
CA SER A 164 -10.65 -27.20 -14.15
C SER A 164 -11.10 -25.88 -13.51
N THR A 165 -12.05 -25.95 -12.57
CA THR A 165 -12.48 -24.77 -11.80
C THR A 165 -11.39 -24.33 -10.85
N ALA A 166 -10.78 -25.26 -10.09
CA ALA A 166 -9.68 -24.95 -9.20
C ALA A 166 -8.48 -24.34 -9.93
N TYR A 167 -8.16 -24.84 -11.14
CA TYR A 167 -7.11 -24.26 -11.98
C TYR A 167 -7.38 -22.79 -12.32
N ARG A 168 -8.59 -22.49 -12.82
CA ARG A 168 -8.99 -21.13 -13.18
C ARG A 168 -8.99 -20.19 -11.96
N LEU A 169 -9.52 -20.65 -10.83
CA LEU A 169 -9.52 -19.85 -9.60
C LEU A 169 -8.10 -19.65 -9.06
N GLY A 170 -7.25 -20.68 -9.09
CA GLY A 170 -5.86 -20.61 -8.69
C GLY A 170 -5.08 -19.56 -9.51
N ARG A 171 -5.26 -19.52 -10.83
CA ARG A 171 -4.65 -18.47 -11.69
C ARG A 171 -5.10 -17.07 -11.29
N ARG A 172 -6.38 -16.89 -10.94
CA ARG A 172 -6.87 -15.59 -10.47
C ARG A 172 -6.29 -15.23 -9.10
N LEU A 173 -6.27 -16.17 -8.15
CA LEU A 173 -5.71 -15.95 -6.81
C LEU A 173 -4.22 -15.63 -6.86
N GLU A 174 -3.49 -16.28 -7.76
CA GLU A 174 -2.07 -16.00 -8.05
C GLU A 174 -1.89 -14.58 -8.61
N ALA A 175 -2.72 -14.17 -9.57
CA ALA A 175 -2.70 -12.81 -10.11
C ALA A 175 -3.07 -11.74 -9.06
N LEU A 176 -3.83 -12.10 -8.03
CA LEU A 176 -4.14 -11.23 -6.89
C LEU A 176 -3.05 -11.25 -5.79
N GLY A 177 -1.98 -12.03 -5.96
CA GLY A 177 -0.90 -12.16 -4.97
C GLY A 177 -1.30 -12.93 -3.71
N LEU A 178 -2.37 -13.73 -3.77
CA LEU A 178 -2.89 -14.48 -2.61
C LEU A 178 -2.31 -15.88 -2.49
N ILE A 179 -1.79 -16.42 -3.60
CA ILE A 179 -1.11 -17.70 -3.61
C ILE A 179 0.13 -17.62 -4.49
N GLU A 180 1.11 -18.43 -4.17
CA GLU A 180 2.25 -18.73 -5.02
C GLU A 180 2.05 -20.11 -5.64
N THR A 181 2.48 -20.28 -6.88
CA THR A 181 2.48 -21.59 -7.52
C THR A 181 3.81 -21.91 -8.17
N TRP A 182 4.21 -23.16 -8.08
CA TRP A 182 5.41 -23.68 -8.72
C TRP A 182 5.13 -25.09 -9.23
N LYS A 183 6.05 -25.59 -10.07
CA LYS A 183 6.03 -26.98 -10.53
C LYS A 183 6.96 -27.80 -9.64
N GLU A 184 6.45 -28.93 -9.18
CA GLU A 184 7.24 -29.97 -8.53
C GLU A 184 6.99 -31.29 -9.27
N GLY A 185 7.97 -31.73 -10.04
CA GLY A 185 7.81 -32.83 -11.01
C GLY A 185 6.70 -32.53 -12.03
N LYS A 186 5.69 -33.40 -12.08
CA LYS A 186 4.52 -33.27 -12.97
C LYS A 186 3.36 -32.50 -12.32
N ALA A 187 3.45 -32.18 -11.03
CA ALA A 187 2.37 -31.56 -10.27
C ALA A 187 2.56 -30.04 -10.16
N ARG A 188 1.44 -29.30 -10.18
CA ARG A 188 1.41 -27.88 -9.81
C ARG A 188 1.10 -27.79 -8.32
N ARG A 189 2.01 -27.19 -7.55
CA ARG A 189 1.82 -26.91 -6.13
C ARG A 189 1.40 -25.49 -5.89
N LEU A 190 0.72 -25.29 -4.77
CA LEU A 190 0.19 -24.02 -4.34
C LEU A 190 0.49 -23.82 -2.85
N ALA A 191 0.87 -22.61 -2.49
CA ALA A 191 0.99 -22.14 -1.11
C ALA A 191 0.28 -20.79 -0.95
N LEU A 192 -0.23 -20.52 0.26
CA LEU A 192 -0.75 -19.21 0.61
C LEU A 192 0.39 -18.23 0.88
N THR A 193 0.30 -17.04 0.29
CA THR A 193 1.08 -15.88 0.74
C THR A 193 0.57 -15.40 2.11
N PRO A 194 1.28 -14.52 2.83
CA PRO A 194 0.77 -13.93 4.07
C PRO A 194 -0.64 -13.32 3.92
N MET A 195 -0.89 -12.59 2.83
CA MET A 195 -2.22 -12.04 2.53
C MET A 195 -3.25 -13.14 2.25
N GLY A 196 -2.85 -14.19 1.52
CA GLY A 196 -3.69 -15.38 1.30
C GLY A 196 -4.13 -16.04 2.61
N ARG A 197 -3.24 -16.14 3.60
CA ARG A 197 -3.55 -16.71 4.92
C ARG A 197 -4.56 -15.88 5.69
N ILE A 198 -4.38 -14.55 5.70
CA ILE A 198 -5.32 -13.62 6.35
C ILE A 198 -6.72 -13.81 5.74
N LEU A 199 -6.85 -13.73 4.41
CA LEU A 199 -8.14 -13.88 3.75
C LEU A 199 -8.72 -15.29 3.81
N GLY A 200 -7.86 -16.32 3.91
CA GLY A 200 -8.26 -17.71 4.10
C GLY A 200 -8.84 -18.01 5.49
N SER A 201 -8.52 -17.18 6.49
CA SER A 201 -9.07 -17.30 7.86
C SER A 201 -10.46 -16.67 8.05
N LEU A 202 -10.93 -15.88 7.09
CA LEU A 202 -12.32 -15.38 7.02
C LEU A 202 -13.25 -16.52 6.64
#